data_AF-A0A259SBM6-F1
#
_entry.id   AF-A0A259SBM6-F1
#
_cell.length_a   1.000
_cell.length_b   1.000
_cell.length_c   1.000
_cell.angle_alpha   90.00
_cell.angle_beta   90.00
_cell.angle_gamma   90.00
#
_symmetry.space_group_name_H-M   'P 1'
#
loop_
_entity.id
_entity.type
_entity.pdbx_description
1 polymer ?
#
loop_
_entity_poly.entity_id
_entity_poly.type
_entity_poly.pdbx_seq_one_letter_code
_entity_poly.pdbx_strand_id
1 'polypeptide(L)' 'MMMHLAEVLDKATVADFRAQLEAADWVDGRQTVGAQGARVKQNQQLDVRSPI' A
#
# COMPACT_ATOMS: atom_id res chain seq x y z
N MET A 1 -0.98 -22.26 -10.45
CA MET A 1 -0.02 -21.38 -11.16
C MET A 1 -0.56 -19.97 -11.16
N MET A 2 0.32 -18.96 -11.04
CA MET A 2 -0.03 -17.54 -11.11
C MET A 2 0.47 -16.96 -12.45
N MET A 3 -0.33 -16.13 -13.12
CA MET A 3 0.05 -15.46 -14.37
C MET A 3 0.65 -14.08 -14.07
N HIS A 4 1.78 -13.76 -14.70
CA HIS A 4 2.40 -12.43 -14.61
C HIS A 4 1.99 -11.58 -15.82
N LEU A 5 1.33 -10.45 -15.57
CA LEU A 5 1.00 -9.45 -16.59
C LEU A 5 2.07 -8.35 -16.53
N ALA A 6 2.93 -8.32 -17.55
CA ALA A 6 3.97 -7.31 -17.65
C ALA A 6 3.37 -5.97 -18.12
N GLU A 7 4.03 -4.87 -17.73
CA GLU A 7 3.80 -3.53 -18.30
C GLU A 7 2.37 -3.00 -18.17
N VAL A 8 1.64 -3.38 -17.11
CA VAL A 8 0.32 -2.83 -16.78
C VAL A 8 0.36 -1.30 -16.62
N LEU A 9 1.49 -0.78 -16.12
CA LEU A 9 1.76 0.65 -16.00
C LEU A 9 3.14 0.96 -16.60
N ASP A 10 3.25 2.06 -17.34
CA ASP A 10 4.54 2.57 -17.81
C ASP A 10 5.35 3.21 -16.66
N LYS A 11 6.64 3.47 -16.92
CA LYS A 11 7.54 3.99 -15.88
C LYS A 11 7.17 5.39 -15.39
N ALA A 12 6.60 6.24 -16.24
CA ALA A 12 6.23 7.61 -15.88
C ALA A 12 5.02 7.60 -14.93
N THR A 13 4.00 6.80 -15.26
CA THR A 13 2.80 6.61 -14.44
C THR A 13 3.15 6.04 -13.08
N VAL A 14 4.05 5.04 -13.02
CA VAL A 14 4.47 4.48 -11.73
C VAL A 14 5.28 5.50 -10.91
N ALA A 15 6.06 6.38 -11.55
CA ALA A 15 6.79 7.44 -10.85
C ALA A 15 5.85 8.47 -10.23
N ASP A 16 4.81 8.89 -10.96
CA ASP A 16 3.79 9.81 -10.46
C ASP A 16 3.04 9.22 -9.25
N PHE A 17 2.58 7.98 -9.34
CA PHE A 17 1.91 7.31 -8.22
C PHE A 17 2.82 7.17 -7.00
N ARG A 18 4.11 6.83 -7.21
CA ARG A 18 5.06 6.78 -6.08
C ARG A 18 5.25 8.13 -5.42
N ALA A 19 5.34 9.22 -6.18
CA ALA A 19 5.48 10.56 -5.59
C ALA A 19 4.29 10.92 -4.69
N GLN A 20 3.06 10.59 -5.12
CA GLN A 20 1.86 10.79 -4.32
C GLN A 20 1.85 9.90 -3.06
N LEU A 21 2.17 8.61 -3.22
CA LEU A 21 2.25 7.65 -2.12
C LEU A 21 3.33 8.01 -1.11
N GLU A 22 4.49 8.51 -1.54
CA GLU A 22 5.59 8.91 -0.67
C GLU A 22 5.25 10.14 0.19
N ALA A 23 4.42 11.05 -0.33
CA ALA A 23 3.95 12.23 0.40
C ALA A 23 2.79 11.95 1.38
N ALA A 24 2.29 10.72 1.41
CA ALA A 24 1.11 10.34 2.17
C ALA A 24 1.39 10.03 3.63
N ASP A 25 0.35 10.10 4.45
CA ASP A 25 0.42 9.66 5.85
C ASP A 25 0.25 8.14 5.96
N TRP A 26 1.38 7.43 6.01
CA TRP A 26 1.43 5.99 6.23
C TRP A 26 1.22 5.63 7.71
N VAL A 27 0.21 4.81 7.98
CA VAL A 27 -0.19 4.37 9.33
C VAL A 27 0.20 2.91 9.61
N ASP A 28 0.18 2.51 10.89
CA ASP A 28 0.47 1.14 11.30
C ASP A 28 -0.57 0.16 10.72
N GLY A 29 -0.07 -0.86 10.01
CA GLY A 29 -0.77 -2.01 9.47
C GLY A 29 -1.75 -2.70 10.43
N ARG A 30 -1.44 -2.67 11.72
CA ARG A 30 -2.20 -3.36 12.78
C ARG A 30 -3.59 -2.76 12.99
N GLN A 31 -3.84 -1.53 12.54
CA GLN A 31 -5.14 -0.87 12.67
C GLN A 31 -6.27 -1.55 11.85
N THR A 32 -5.92 -2.35 10.84
CA THR A 32 -6.89 -2.98 9.92
C THR A 32 -7.07 -4.48 10.17
N VAL A 33 -6.57 -5.00 11.29
CA VAL A 33 -6.63 -6.43 11.61
C VAL A 33 -7.12 -6.65 13.04
N GLY A 34 -7.79 -7.78 13.27
CA GLY A 34 -8.18 -8.20 14.62
C GLY A 34 -6.97 -8.54 15.50
N ALA A 35 -7.22 -8.75 16.80
CA ALA A 35 -6.20 -8.92 17.83
C ALA A 35 -5.14 -10.00 17.52
N GLN A 36 -5.53 -11.13 16.91
CA GLN A 36 -4.57 -12.19 16.56
C GLN A 36 -3.59 -11.74 15.48
N GLY A 37 -4.08 -11.08 14.42
CA GLY A 37 -3.22 -10.60 13.35
C GLY A 37 -2.35 -9.43 13.77
N ALA A 38 -2.80 -8.59 14.71
CA ALA A 38 -2.03 -7.46 15.23
C ALA A 38 -0.72 -7.89 15.90
N ARG A 39 -0.63 -9.13 16.41
CA ARG A 39 0.58 -9.69 17.02
C ARG A 39 1.71 -9.95 16.02
N VAL A 40 1.36 -10.20 14.76
CA VAL A 40 2.32 -10.63 13.72
C VAL A 40 2.42 -9.65 12.55
N LYS A 41 1.42 -8.79 12.36
CA LYS A 41 1.42 -7.79 11.28
C LYS A 41 2.43 -6.68 11.60
N GLN A 42 3.38 -6.48 10.68
CA GLN A 42 4.45 -5.48 10.76
C GLN A 42 4.62 -4.84 9.38
N ASN A 43 3.70 -3.95 9.03
CA ASN A 43 3.78 -3.16 7.80
C ASN A 43 3.17 -1.79 8.05
N GLN A 44 3.36 -0.90 7.09
CA GLN A 44 2.61 0.33 7.00
C GLN A 44 1.53 0.20 5.92
N GLN A 45 0.49 1.01 6.02
CA GLN A 45 -0.61 1.11 5.05
C GLN A 45 -1.11 2.55 4.99
N LEU A 46 -1.81 2.90 3.92
CA LEU A 46 -2.64 4.11 3.93
C LEU A 46 -3.93 3.83 4.72
N ASP A 47 -4.44 4.84 5.43
CA ASP A 47 -5.78 4.78 6.02
C ASP A 47 -6.81 4.65 4.88
N VAL A 48 -7.87 3.88 5.09
CA VAL A 48 -8.94 3.67 4.08
C VAL A 48 -9.67 4.97 3.70
N ARG A 49 -9.57 6.01 4.54
CA ARG A 49 -10.12 7.35 4.32
C ARG A 49 -9.07 8.32 3.77
N SER A 50 -7.88 7.83 3.40
CA SER A 50 -6.91 8.61 2.64
C SER A 50 -7.58 9.24 1.42
N PRO A 51 -7.36 10.54 1.16
CA PRO A 51 -7.90 11.20 -0.04
C PRO A 51 -7.11 10.87 -1.31
N ILE A 52 -5.97 10.17 -1.17
CA ILE A 52 -5.17 9.64 -2.26
C ILE A 52 -5.30 8.11 -2.34
#